data_AF-A0A1R1QWR9-F1
#
_entry.id   AF-A0A1R1QWR9-F1
#
_cell.length_a   1.000
_cell.length_b   1.000
_cell.length_c   1.000
_cell.angle_alpha   90.00
_cell.angle_beta   90.00
_cell.angle_gamma   90.00
#
_symmetry.space_group_name_H-M   'P 1'
#
loop_
_entity.id
_entity.type
_entity.pdbx_description
1 polymer ?
#
loop_
_entity_poly.entity_id
_entity_poly.type
_entity_poly.pdbx_seq_one_letter_code
_entity_poly.pdbx_strand_id
1 'polypeptide(L)'
;MDQDHQKLTVMELKKIADHIEDTREEYRDLLLQVKKLISDIEDKTIPNDEQVQKKLSNTYEQMKEYALFVESIESFLRSSARNLKTKRES
;
A
#
# COMPACT_ATOMS: atom_id res chain seq x y z
N MET A 1 -22.11 20.17 -11.66
CA MET A 1 -22.36 19.15 -10.62
C MET A 1 -23.01 19.83 -9.45
N ASP A 2 -24.00 19.19 -8.84
CA ASP A 2 -24.64 19.71 -7.62
C ASP A 2 -23.64 19.74 -6.45
N GLN A 3 -23.76 20.72 -5.57
CA GLN A 3 -22.85 20.91 -4.44
C GLN A 3 -22.90 19.74 -3.46
N ASP A 4 -24.07 19.12 -3.29
CA ASP A 4 -24.23 17.98 -2.40
C ASP A 4 -23.67 16.69 -3.01
N HIS A 5 -23.78 16.52 -4.33
CA HIS A 5 -23.07 15.44 -5.04
C HIS A 5 -21.55 15.58 -4.90
N GLN A 6 -21.00 16.79 -5.01
CA GLN A 6 -19.56 17.00 -4.88
C GLN A 6 -19.03 16.77 -3.44
N LYS A 7 -19.81 17.13 -2.41
CA LYS A 7 -19.48 16.79 -1.01
C LYS A 7 -19.49 15.28 -0.76
N LEU A 8 -20.50 14.59 -1.29
CA LEU A 8 -20.60 13.13 -1.21
C LEU A 8 -19.37 12.48 -1.86
N THR A 9 -18.99 12.93 -3.05
CA THR A 9 -17.78 12.44 -3.74
C THR A 9 -16.50 12.68 -2.94
N VAL A 10 -16.33 13.86 -2.32
CA VAL A 10 -15.14 14.14 -1.48
C VAL A 10 -15.08 13.20 -0.27
N MET A 11 -16.22 12.92 0.36
CA MET A 11 -16.31 12.00 1.49
C MET A 11 -15.99 10.56 1.07
N GLU A 12 -16.53 10.11 -0.07
CA GLU A 12 -16.27 8.78 -0.62
C GLU A 12 -14.79 8.58 -0.97
N LEU A 13 -14.16 9.56 -1.63
CA LEU A 13 -12.73 9.52 -1.96
C LEU A 13 -11.85 9.39 -0.71
N LYS A 14 -12.19 10.12 0.36
CA LYS A 14 -11.47 10.02 1.64
C LYS A 14 -11.66 8.65 2.28
N LYS A 15 -12.90 8.16 2.34
CA LYS A 15 -13.22 6.85 2.92
C LYS A 15 -12.46 5.71 2.21
N ILE A 16 -12.34 5.77 0.89
CA ILE A 16 -11.57 4.79 0.13
C ILE A 16 -10.08 4.93 0.44
N ALA A 17 -9.55 6.15 0.49
CA ALA A 17 -8.14 6.38 0.83
C ALA A 17 -7.79 5.87 2.24
N ASP A 18 -8.65 6.12 3.23
CA ASP A 18 -8.45 5.65 4.60
C ASP A 18 -8.46 4.12 4.66
N HIS A 19 -9.38 3.46 3.95
CA HIS A 19 -9.38 1.98 3.86
C HIS A 19 -8.12 1.42 3.20
N ILE A 20 -7.59 2.10 2.19
CA ILE A 20 -6.34 1.72 1.53
C ILE A 20 -5.15 1.86 2.50
N GLU A 21 -5.11 2.92 3.30
CA GLU A 21 -4.09 3.12 4.32
C GLU A 21 -4.11 2.01 5.37
N ASP A 22 -5.29 1.68 5.93
CA ASP A 22 -5.45 0.58 6.89
C ASP A 22 -4.92 -0.75 6.31
N THR A 23 -5.31 -1.05 5.06
CA THR A 23 -4.86 -2.28 4.37
C THR A 23 -3.34 -2.27 4.12
N ARG A 24 -2.75 -1.10 3.82
CA ARG A 24 -1.31 -0.95 3.63
C ARG A 24 -0.55 -1.20 4.93
N GLU A 25 -1.09 -0.80 6.07
CA GLU A 25 -0.48 -1.09 7.38
C GLU A 25 -0.45 -2.60 7.67
N GLU A 26 -1.56 -3.31 7.45
CA GLU A 26 -1.59 -4.77 7.56
C GLU A 26 -0.61 -5.45 6.60
N TYR A 27 -0.51 -4.94 5.37
CA TYR A 27 0.43 -5.43 4.37
C TYR A 27 1.90 -5.21 4.77
N ARG A 28 2.20 -4.12 5.46
CA ARG A 28 3.55 -3.82 5.95
C ARG A 28 4.03 -4.87 6.95
N ASP A 29 3.14 -5.38 7.80
CA ASP A 29 3.46 -6.45 8.74
C ASP A 29 3.78 -7.76 8.03
N LEU A 30 3.06 -8.08 6.96
CA LEU A 30 3.36 -9.23 6.09
C LEU A 30 4.74 -9.08 5.42
N LEU A 31 5.05 -7.89 4.90
CA LEU A 31 6.37 -7.57 4.33
C LEU A 31 7.51 -7.80 5.34
N LEU A 32 7.32 -7.39 6.60
CA LEU A 32 8.30 -7.60 7.66
C LEU A 32 8.50 -9.08 7.99
N GLN A 33 7.42 -9.87 8.01
CA GLN A 33 7.50 -11.32 8.22
C GLN A 33 8.28 -12.02 7.10
N VAL A 34 8.03 -11.66 5.84
CA VAL A 34 8.77 -12.23 4.69
C VAL A 34 10.23 -11.81 4.73
N LYS A 35 10.53 -10.56 5.06
CA LYS A 35 11.91 -10.09 5.23
C LYS A 35 12.65 -10.89 6.31
N LYS A 36 12.01 -11.13 7.46
CA LYS A 36 12.57 -11.93 8.54
C LYS A 36 12.84 -13.37 8.09
N LEU A 37 11.89 -13.98 7.39
CA LEU A 37 12.06 -15.33 6.84
C LEU A 37 13.28 -15.43 5.93
N ILE A 38 13.50 -14.43 5.07
CA ILE A 38 14.70 -14.38 4.21
C ILE A 38 15.98 -14.32 5.05
N SER A 39 16.02 -13.47 6.07
CA SER A 39 17.19 -13.36 6.97
C SER A 39 17.45 -14.65 7.76
N ASP A 40 16.41 -15.31 8.26
CA ASP A 40 16.55 -16.57 9.02
C ASP A 40 17.15 -17.70 8.13
N ILE A 41 16.80 -17.71 6.83
CA ILE A 41 17.36 -18.64 5.84
C ILE A 41 18.83 -18.33 5.55
N GLU A 42 19.17 -17.04 5.40
CA GLU A 42 20.56 -16.57 5.16
C GLU A 42 21.51 -16.94 6.30
N ASP A 43 21.03 -16.88 7.54
CA ASP A 43 21.77 -17.24 8.75
C ASP A 43 21.95 -18.77 8.94
N LYS A 44 21.60 -19.58 7.93
CA LYS A 44 21.76 -21.05 7.88
C LYS A 44 21.04 -21.83 8.98
N THR A 45 20.00 -21.24 9.59
CA THR A 45 19.15 -21.98 10.53
C THR A 45 18.24 -22.99 9.82
N ILE A 46 18.06 -22.85 8.50
CA ILE A 46 17.25 -23.70 7.63
C ILE A 46 18.15 -24.29 6.53
N PRO A 47 17.99 -25.56 6.10
CA PRO A 47 18.74 -26.13 5.00
C PRO A 47 18.68 -25.25 3.75
N ASN A 48 19.85 -24.87 3.23
CA ASN A 48 20.03 -23.83 2.22
C ASN A 48 19.67 -24.33 0.81
N ASP A 49 18.42 -24.13 0.39
CA ASP A 49 18.00 -24.28 -1.01
C ASP A 49 18.08 -22.92 -1.71
N GLU A 50 19.12 -22.75 -2.52
CA GLU A 50 19.41 -21.53 -3.28
C GLU A 50 18.24 -21.10 -4.18
N GLN A 51 17.42 -22.04 -4.67
CA GLN A 51 16.21 -21.69 -5.42
C GLN A 51 15.13 -21.10 -4.53
N VAL A 52 14.96 -21.61 -3.31
CA VAL A 52 13.96 -21.12 -2.36
C VAL A 52 14.31 -19.71 -1.93
N GLN A 53 15.59 -19.45 -1.60
CA GLN A 53 16.05 -18.11 -1.24
C GLN A 53 15.81 -17.12 -2.39
N LYS A 54 16.19 -17.47 -3.62
CA LYS A 54 15.98 -16.61 -4.79
C LYS A 54 14.49 -16.31 -5.03
N LYS A 55 13.62 -17.32 -4.90
CA LYS A 55 12.16 -17.13 -5.06
C LYS A 55 11.61 -16.19 -3.98
N LEU A 56 12.00 -16.39 -2.72
CA LEU A 56 11.54 -15.55 -1.62
C LEU A 56 12.01 -14.10 -1.78
N SER A 57 13.27 -13.88 -2.15
CA SER A 57 13.79 -12.53 -2.42
C SER A 57 13.04 -11.85 -3.57
N ASN A 58 12.79 -12.57 -4.66
CA ASN A 58 12.00 -12.04 -5.77
C ASN A 58 10.56 -11.69 -5.36
N THR A 59 9.91 -12.55 -4.58
CA THR A 59 8.57 -12.28 -4.05
C THR A 59 8.59 -11.05 -3.15
N TYR A 60 9.59 -10.91 -2.29
CA TYR A 60 9.74 -9.74 -1.43
C TYR A 60 9.90 -8.44 -2.23
N GLU A 61 10.66 -8.44 -3.32
CA GLU A 61 10.77 -7.28 -4.22
C GLU A 61 9.41 -6.93 -4.85
N GLN A 62 8.69 -7.93 -5.37
CA GLN A 62 7.34 -7.72 -5.92
C GLN A 62 6.36 -7.15 -4.88
N MET A 63 6.48 -7.60 -3.63
CA MET A 63 5.65 -7.11 -2.55
C MET A 63 5.93 -5.63 -2.24
N LYS A 64 7.20 -5.20 -2.27
CA LYS A 64 7.56 -3.78 -2.09
C LYS A 64 6.99 -2.91 -3.21
N GLU A 65 7.08 -3.37 -4.46
CA GLU A 65 6.51 -2.65 -5.61
C GLU A 65 4.99 -2.50 -5.47
N TYR A 66 4.30 -3.57 -5.04
CA TYR A 66 2.87 -3.52 -4.78
C TYR A 66 2.53 -2.50 -3.68
N ALA A 67 3.27 -2.48 -2.57
CA ALA A 67 3.06 -1.49 -1.50
C ALA A 67 3.17 -0.05 -2.00
N LEU A 68 4.18 0.25 -2.82
CA LEU A 68 4.38 1.56 -3.44
C LEU A 68 3.24 1.91 -4.41
N PHE A 69 2.76 0.95 -5.18
CA PHE A 69 1.63 1.16 -6.08
C PHE A 69 0.36 1.50 -5.31
N VAL A 70 0.05 0.77 -4.24
CA VAL A 70 -1.13 1.02 -3.39
C VAL A 70 -1.05 2.39 -2.72
N GLU A 71 0.11 2.78 -2.20
CA GLU A 71 0.37 4.12 -1.66
C GLU A 71 0.16 5.24 -2.70
N SER A 72 0.51 4.98 -3.97
CA SER A 72 0.29 5.94 -5.05
C SER A 72 -1.21 6.17 -5.32
N ILE A 73 -2.04 5.12 -5.21
CA ILE A 73 -3.49 5.20 -5.35
C ILE A 73 -4.09 6.01 -4.20
N GLU A 74 -3.69 5.71 -2.96
CA GLU A 74 -4.11 6.46 -1.77
C GLU A 74 -3.80 7.96 -1.94
N SER A 75 -2.56 8.28 -2.30
CA SER A 75 -2.09 9.65 -2.54
C SER A 75 -2.91 10.36 -3.61
N PHE A 76 -3.23 9.67 -4.70
CA PHE A 76 -4.07 10.20 -5.78
C PHE A 76 -5.49 10.52 -5.29
N LEU A 77 -6.12 9.62 -4.53
CA LEU A 77 -7.47 9.83 -3.99
C LEU A 77 -7.51 11.00 -3.00
N ARG A 78 -6.53 11.10 -2.09
CA ARG A 78 -6.39 12.22 -1.15
C ARG A 78 -6.17 13.54 -1.88
N SER A 79 -5.34 13.55 -2.94
CA SER A 79 -5.14 14.73 -3.78
C SER A 79 -6.43 15.16 -4.49
N SER A 80 -7.16 14.21 -5.06
CA SER A 80 -8.43 14.45 -5.75
C SER A 80 -9.48 15.05 -4.81
N ALA A 81 -9.60 14.50 -3.59
CA ALA A 81 -10.50 15.03 -2.56
C ALA A 81 -10.14 16.47 -2.14
N ARG A 82 -8.84 16.80 -2.02
CA ARG A 82 -8.38 18.16 -1.72
C ARG A 82 -8.73 19.15 -2.84
N ASN A 83 -8.45 18.79 -4.09
CA ASN A 83 -8.69 19.68 -5.24
C ASN A 83 -10.18 19.99 -5.44
N LEU A 84 -11.06 19.02 -5.17
CA LEU A 84 -12.51 19.23 -5.20
C LEU A 84 -13.00 20.13 -4.06
N LYS A 85 -12.32 20.13 -2.91
CA LYS A 85 -12.61 21.04 -1.80
C LYS A 85 -12.15 22.47 -2.11
N THR A 86 -10.94 22.66 -2.67
CA THR A 86 -10.41 24.00 -2.98
C THR A 86 -11.27 24.73 -4.02
N LYS A 87 -11.80 24.03 -5.02
CA LYS A 87 -12.77 24.59 -5.99
C LYS A 87 -14.09 25.10 -5.36
N ARG A 88 -14.36 24.80 -4.10
CA ARG A 88 -15.53 25.30 -3.34
C ARG A 88 -15.25 26.64 -2.65
N GLU A 89 -13.98 26.92 -2.33
CA GLU A 89 -13.54 28.08 -1.54
C GLU A 89 -12.99 29.23 -2.43
N SER A 90 -12.95 29.01 -3.75
CA SER A 90 -12.55 29.99 -4.79
C SER A 90 -13.73 30.38 -5.65
#